data_AF-A0AAE0YK14-F1
#
_entry.id   AF-A0AAE0YK14-F1
#
_cell.length_a   1.000
_cell.length_b   1.000
_cell.length_c   1.000
_cell.angle_alpha   90.00
_cell.angle_beta   90.00
_cell.angle_gamma   90.00
#
_symmetry.space_group_name_H-M   'P 1'
#
loop_
_entity.id
_entity.type
_entity.pdbx_description
1 polymer ?
#
loop_
_entity_poly.entity_id
_entity_poly.type
_entity_poly.pdbx_seq_one_letter_code
_entity_poly.pdbx_strand_id
1 'polypeptide(L)'
;MRPRSPKKCNILSLDHSRLISIETYNSLHRKISQNPYLYDAHKDRIIVLRQMGDLHKLRDAREEMSKYFPLTEELWLDWLKDEIPLASEEEDRKKLEKLFERALHDYQSVPLWLEFVQFSIGRMGEEDGLAIIRAAFEQALVAVGLHASQGVNIWEAYREFENAITAGLMPQPGAVVTKEQEEAFTVQNQRVANLFKRQLAVPLVGMGLTIQEFKDWRGEESVSSDIMEGYTKAQKILEQIQTFEDKLSRVTAPRPDLSAASSENSSFV
;
A
#
# COMPACT_ATOMS: atom_id res chain seq x y z
N MET A 1 59.77 -12.07 -1.06
CA MET A 1 58.87 -10.91 -0.85
C MET A 1 58.41 -10.41 -2.22
N ARG A 2 57.13 -10.53 -2.57
CA ARG A 2 56.52 -9.88 -3.75
C ARG A 2 55.73 -8.66 -3.25
N PRO A 3 55.81 -7.48 -3.88
CA PRO A 3 55.04 -6.33 -3.44
C PRO A 3 53.57 -6.50 -3.86
N ARG A 4 52.64 -6.25 -2.94
CA ARG A 4 51.21 -6.11 -3.25
C ARG A 4 51.01 -4.79 -3.99
N SER A 5 50.45 -4.86 -5.20
CA SER A 5 49.95 -3.72 -5.96
C SER A 5 48.79 -3.02 -5.22
N PRO A 6 48.72 -1.68 -5.20
CA PRO A 6 47.64 -0.96 -4.53
C PRO A 6 46.35 -1.00 -5.37
N LYS A 7 45.21 -1.19 -4.70
CA LYS A 7 43.85 -1.12 -5.26
C LYS A 7 43.57 0.30 -5.81
N LYS A 8 43.90 0.56 -7.07
CA LYS A 8 43.44 1.75 -7.84
C LYS A 8 42.42 1.33 -8.90
N CYS A 9 41.29 0.78 -8.48
CA CYS A 9 40.12 0.55 -9.34
C CYS A 9 38.90 0.44 -8.44
N ASN A 10 38.22 1.57 -8.24
CA ASN A 10 36.83 1.67 -7.77
C ASN A 10 36.37 3.14 -7.74
N ILE A 11 37.28 4.09 -7.56
CA ILE A 11 36.94 5.53 -7.51
C ILE A 11 36.61 6.08 -8.91
N LEU A 12 37.42 5.74 -9.93
CA LEU A 12 37.19 6.22 -11.32
C LEU A 12 35.92 5.67 -11.96
N SER A 13 35.48 4.47 -11.59
CA SER A 13 34.22 3.87 -12.09
C SER A 13 32.98 4.52 -11.48
N LEU A 14 33.05 4.92 -10.20
CA LEU A 14 31.98 5.64 -9.51
C LEU A 14 31.77 7.04 -10.09
N ASP A 15 32.85 7.76 -10.39
CA ASP A 15 32.79 9.09 -11.01
C ASP A 15 32.26 9.04 -12.46
N HIS A 16 32.63 8.01 -13.23
CA HIS A 16 32.13 7.84 -14.60
C HIS A 16 30.63 7.53 -14.63
N SER A 17 30.15 6.61 -13.78
CA SER A 17 28.71 6.32 -13.67
C SER A 17 27.90 7.54 -13.27
N ARG A 18 28.42 8.36 -12.34
CA ARG A 18 27.76 9.59 -11.91
C ARG A 18 27.67 10.63 -13.03
N LEU A 19 28.72 10.77 -13.85
CA LEU A 19 28.71 11.64 -15.02
C LEU A 19 27.68 11.20 -16.05
N ILE A 20 27.56 9.89 -16.31
CA ILE A 20 26.54 9.32 -17.22
C ILE A 20 25.12 9.65 -16.71
N SER A 21 24.87 9.53 -15.40
CA SER A 21 23.58 9.89 -14.80
C SER A 21 23.24 11.38 -14.99
N ILE A 22 24.22 12.28 -14.86
CA ILE A 22 24.02 13.73 -15.07
C ILE A 22 23.67 14.03 -16.53
N GLU A 23 24.40 13.44 -17.49
CA GLU A 23 24.13 13.65 -18.92
C GLU A 23 22.76 13.12 -19.32
N THR A 24 22.41 11.92 -18.84
CA THR A 24 21.09 11.30 -19.05
C THR A 24 19.98 12.18 -18.48
N TYR A 25 20.12 12.68 -17.24
CA TYR A 25 19.18 13.61 -16.62
C TYR A 25 18.97 14.87 -17.48
N ASN A 26 20.04 15.52 -17.93
CA ASN A 26 19.95 16.74 -18.73
C ASN A 26 19.24 16.52 -20.07
N SER A 27 19.51 15.38 -20.72
CA SER A 27 18.84 14.97 -21.97
C SER A 27 17.34 14.78 -21.75
N LEU A 28 16.95 14.04 -20.70
CA LEU A 28 15.55 13.79 -20.35
C LEU A 28 14.83 15.09 -19.97
N HIS A 29 15.47 15.95 -19.17
CA HIS A 29 14.92 17.25 -18.81
C HIS A 29 14.63 18.11 -20.05
N ARG A 30 15.56 18.15 -21.02
CA ARG A 30 15.34 18.88 -22.27
C ARG A 30 14.17 18.33 -23.08
N LYS A 31 14.04 17.01 -23.18
CA LYS A 31 12.92 16.35 -23.88
C LYS A 31 11.58 16.71 -23.25
N ILE A 32 11.48 16.67 -21.93
CA ILE A 32 10.26 17.01 -21.19
C ILE A 32 9.91 18.49 -21.35
N SER A 33 10.90 19.39 -21.28
CA SER A 33 10.67 20.83 -21.49
C SER A 33 10.20 21.16 -22.91
N GLN A 34 10.51 20.32 -23.91
CA GLN A 34 10.02 20.45 -25.28
C GLN A 34 8.63 19.82 -25.45
N ASN A 35 8.37 18.70 -24.78
CA ASN A 35 7.09 18.02 -24.80
C ASN A 35 6.79 17.37 -23.42
N PRO A 36 5.92 17.97 -22.60
CA PRO A 36 5.63 17.48 -21.26
C PRO A 36 4.78 16.20 -21.25
N TYR A 37 4.22 15.79 -22.39
CA TYR A 37 3.36 14.60 -22.52
C TYR A 37 4.14 13.30 -22.77
N LEU A 38 5.47 13.31 -22.58
CA LEU A 38 6.32 12.13 -22.73
C LEU A 38 6.39 11.32 -21.43
N TYR A 39 5.45 10.39 -21.23
CA TYR A 39 5.35 9.57 -20.02
C TYR A 39 6.65 8.83 -19.67
N ASP A 40 7.25 8.10 -20.63
CA ASP A 40 8.48 7.33 -20.38
C ASP A 40 9.66 8.23 -20.01
N ALA A 41 9.74 9.42 -20.61
CA ALA A 41 10.80 10.39 -20.28
C ALA A 41 10.68 10.88 -18.82
N HIS A 42 9.46 11.10 -18.32
CA HIS A 42 9.24 11.43 -16.90
C HIS A 42 9.65 10.29 -15.98
N LYS A 43 9.23 9.05 -16.31
CA LYS A 43 9.60 7.86 -15.52
C LYS A 43 11.12 7.67 -15.45
N ASP A 44 11.80 7.71 -16.59
CA ASP A 44 13.26 7.56 -16.64
C ASP A 44 13.96 8.68 -15.85
N ARG A 45 13.45 9.91 -15.93
CA ARG A 45 14.01 11.04 -15.17
C ARG A 45 13.89 10.83 -13.67
N ILE A 46 12.76 10.33 -13.20
CA ILE A 46 12.53 10.00 -11.78
C ILE A 46 13.49 8.90 -11.32
N ILE A 47 13.68 7.84 -12.13
CA ILE A 47 14.62 6.75 -11.83
C ILE A 47 16.05 7.28 -11.69
N VAL A 48 16.52 8.08 -12.66
CA VAL A 48 17.85 8.67 -12.64
C VAL A 48 18.04 9.57 -11.42
N LEU A 49 17.06 10.44 -11.11
CA LEU A 49 17.13 11.31 -9.94
C LEU A 49 17.18 10.54 -8.62
N ARG A 50 16.41 9.44 -8.50
CA ARG A 50 16.44 8.56 -7.34
C ARG A 50 17.82 7.92 -7.15
N GLN A 51 18.46 7.47 -8.24
CA GLN A 51 19.83 6.93 -8.20
C GLN A 51 20.88 7.97 -7.81
N MET A 52 20.66 9.24 -8.17
CA MET A 52 21.57 10.34 -7.83
C MET A 52 21.43 10.80 -6.37
N GLY A 53 20.34 10.44 -5.69
CA GLY A 53 20.07 10.83 -4.30
C GLY A 53 19.69 12.29 -4.10
N ASP A 54 19.32 13.01 -5.18
CA ASP A 54 18.86 14.40 -5.10
C ASP A 54 17.35 14.44 -4.82
N LEU A 55 17.00 14.36 -3.52
CA LEU A 55 15.61 14.25 -3.06
C LEU A 55 14.75 15.46 -3.46
N HIS A 56 15.32 16.66 -3.52
CA HIS A 56 14.58 17.87 -3.91
C HIS A 56 14.17 17.80 -5.38
N LYS A 57 15.12 17.53 -6.27
CA LYS A 57 14.81 17.40 -7.70
C LYS A 57 13.90 16.20 -7.97
N LEU A 58 14.06 15.10 -7.22
CA LEU A 58 13.20 13.94 -7.32
C LEU A 58 11.74 14.29 -7.00
N ARG A 59 11.51 15.05 -5.93
CA ARG A 59 10.17 15.55 -5.56
C ARG A 59 9.60 16.47 -6.64
N ASP A 60 10.39 17.42 -7.13
CA ASP A 60 9.96 18.33 -8.21
C ASP A 60 9.58 17.58 -9.48
N ALA A 61 10.35 16.55 -9.85
CA ALA A 61 10.10 15.74 -11.04
C ALA A 61 8.81 14.90 -10.92
N ARG A 62 8.53 14.36 -9.73
CA ARG A 62 7.29 13.62 -9.42
C ARG A 62 6.07 14.54 -9.43
N GLU A 63 6.19 15.72 -8.82
CA GLU A 63 5.16 16.75 -8.87
C GLU A 63 4.87 17.18 -10.30
N GLU A 64 5.91 17.41 -11.11
CA GLU A 64 5.74 17.77 -12.52
C GLU A 64 5.01 16.67 -13.30
N MET A 65 5.41 15.40 -13.16
CA MET A 65 4.75 14.28 -13.83
C MET A 65 3.27 14.17 -13.43
N SER A 66 2.96 14.31 -12.13
CA SER A 66 1.59 14.19 -11.60
C SER A 66 0.62 15.25 -12.12
N LYS A 67 1.13 16.38 -12.66
CA LYS A 67 0.28 17.42 -13.29
C LYS A 67 -0.25 16.99 -14.64
N TYR A 68 0.44 16.09 -15.33
CA TYR A 68 0.10 15.65 -16.69
C TYR A 68 -0.51 14.25 -16.71
N PHE A 69 -0.20 13.41 -15.73
CA PHE A 69 -0.62 12.01 -15.70
C PHE A 69 -1.12 11.60 -14.32
N PRO A 70 -2.22 10.83 -14.24
CA PRO A 70 -2.46 9.97 -13.09
C PRO A 70 -1.29 9.00 -12.94
N LEU A 71 -0.76 8.86 -11.72
CA LEU A 71 0.38 7.98 -11.48
C LEU A 71 -0.11 6.56 -11.16
N THR A 72 0.67 5.57 -11.58
CA THR A 72 0.40 4.17 -11.27
C THR A 72 0.66 3.89 -9.78
N GLU A 73 0.06 2.83 -9.26
CA GLU A 73 0.28 2.35 -7.88
C GLU A 73 1.77 2.30 -7.52
N GLU A 74 2.61 1.71 -8.39
CA GLU A 74 4.05 1.61 -8.18
C GLU A 74 4.73 2.98 -7.99
N LEU A 75 4.38 3.98 -8.81
CA LEU A 75 4.97 5.31 -8.76
C LEU A 75 4.55 6.06 -7.48
N TRP A 76 3.29 5.93 -7.09
CA TRP A 76 2.80 6.50 -5.83
C TRP A 76 3.46 5.84 -4.61
N LEU A 77 3.51 4.50 -4.58
CA LEU A 77 4.16 3.77 -3.48
C LEU A 77 5.65 4.10 -3.38
N ASP A 78 6.36 4.19 -4.50
CA ASP A 78 7.77 4.59 -4.50
C ASP A 78 7.97 6.01 -3.98
N TRP A 79 7.06 6.92 -4.31
CA TRP A 79 7.11 8.27 -3.77
C TRP A 79 6.85 8.28 -2.27
N LEU A 80 5.77 7.66 -1.81
CA LEU A 80 5.41 7.58 -0.40
C LEU A 80 6.52 6.94 0.43
N LYS A 81 7.14 5.85 -0.05
CA LYS A 81 8.27 5.18 0.63
C LYS A 81 9.47 6.08 0.84
N ASP A 82 9.74 7.01 -0.08
CA ASP A 82 10.84 7.95 0.06
C ASP A 82 10.48 9.10 1.02
N GLU A 83 9.21 9.48 1.12
CA GLU A 83 8.73 10.63 1.92
C GLU A 83 8.39 10.27 3.38
N ILE A 84 7.81 9.08 3.63
CA ILE A 84 7.40 8.63 4.97
C ILE A 84 8.54 8.73 6.00
N PRO A 85 9.78 8.26 5.71
CA PRO A 85 10.87 8.33 6.68
C PRO A 85 11.37 9.76 6.96
N LEU A 86 11.05 10.72 6.08
CA LEU A 86 11.45 12.11 6.19
C LEU A 86 10.45 12.94 7.02
N ALA A 87 9.23 12.42 7.23
CA ALA A 87 8.18 13.12 7.96
C ALA A 87 8.37 13.01 9.49
N SER A 88 9.21 13.88 10.06
CA SER A 88 9.46 13.93 11.50
C SER A 88 8.57 14.91 12.26
N GLU A 89 8.12 15.98 11.61
CA GLU A 89 7.33 17.04 12.22
C GLU A 89 5.85 16.95 11.83
N GLU A 90 4.99 17.56 12.66
CA GLU A 90 3.54 17.62 12.43
C GLU A 90 3.19 18.28 11.08
N GLU A 91 3.97 19.28 10.66
CA GLU A 91 3.77 19.92 9.35
C GLU A 91 4.07 18.95 8.19
N ASP A 92 5.09 18.11 8.33
CA ASP A 92 5.45 17.12 7.32
C ASP A 92 4.45 15.98 7.27
N ARG A 93 3.88 15.58 8.41
CA ARG A 93 2.74 14.64 8.45
C ARG A 93 1.54 15.19 7.67
N LYS A 94 1.19 16.47 7.83
CA LYS A 94 0.09 17.09 7.05
C LYS A 94 0.39 17.15 5.55
N LYS A 95 1.64 17.36 5.16
CA LYS A 95 2.05 17.27 3.74
C LYS A 95 1.89 15.84 3.21
N LEU A 96 2.26 14.85 4.03
CA LEU A 96 2.15 13.45 3.69
C LEU A 96 0.69 12.96 3.62
N GLU A 97 -0.19 13.44 4.50
CA GLU A 97 -1.65 13.19 4.43
C GLU A 97 -2.21 13.67 3.07
N LYS A 98 -1.87 14.89 2.66
CA LYS A 98 -2.27 15.42 1.33
C LYS A 98 -1.68 14.61 0.17
N LEU A 99 -0.49 14.05 0.35
CA LEU A 99 0.13 13.19 -0.65
C LEU A 99 -0.62 11.85 -0.77
N PHE A 100 -1.01 11.25 0.36
CA PHE A 100 -1.87 10.06 0.38
C PHE A 100 -3.24 10.34 -0.25
N GLU A 101 -3.90 11.47 0.08
CA GLU A 101 -5.18 11.84 -0.53
C GLU A 101 -5.11 11.89 -2.06
N ARG A 102 -4.02 12.43 -2.60
CA ARG A 102 -3.77 12.44 -4.06
C ARG A 102 -3.54 11.03 -4.60
N ALA A 103 -2.69 10.24 -3.93
CA ALA A 103 -2.37 8.88 -4.35
C ALA A 103 -3.61 7.96 -4.40
N LEU A 104 -4.49 8.09 -3.41
CA LEU A 104 -5.72 7.28 -3.29
C LEU A 104 -6.81 7.69 -4.29
N HIS A 105 -6.68 8.84 -4.94
CA HIS A 105 -7.67 9.36 -5.87
C HIS A 105 -7.44 8.90 -7.33
N ASP A 106 -6.20 8.63 -7.74
CA ASP A 106 -5.90 8.29 -9.15
C ASP A 106 -6.49 6.95 -9.57
N TYR A 107 -6.33 5.92 -8.74
CA TYR A 107 -6.83 4.57 -8.99
C TYR A 107 -7.20 3.86 -7.70
N GLN A 108 -8.12 2.89 -7.79
CA GLN A 108 -8.44 2.01 -6.67
C GLN A 108 -7.29 1.01 -6.45
N SER A 109 -6.54 1.17 -5.36
CA SER A 109 -5.35 0.37 -5.04
C SER A 109 -5.38 -0.10 -3.58
N VAL A 110 -5.48 -1.42 -3.37
CA VAL A 110 -5.42 -2.00 -2.01
C VAL A 110 -4.06 -1.76 -1.35
N PRO A 111 -2.92 -1.93 -2.04
CA PRO A 111 -1.60 -1.62 -1.48
C PRO A 111 -1.46 -0.16 -0.98
N LEU A 112 -1.99 0.83 -1.71
CA LEU A 112 -1.95 2.22 -1.25
C LEU A 112 -2.80 2.45 0.01
N TRP A 113 -3.98 1.81 0.09
CA TRP A 113 -4.81 1.87 1.30
C TRP A 113 -4.13 1.19 2.50
N LEU A 114 -3.39 0.09 2.28
CA LEU A 114 -2.59 -0.55 3.33
C LEU A 114 -1.50 0.37 3.88
N GLU A 115 -0.75 1.05 3.00
CA GLU A 115 0.25 2.04 3.44
C GLU A 115 -0.40 3.22 4.18
N PHE A 116 -1.58 3.67 3.75
CA PHE A 116 -2.30 4.75 4.42
C PHE A 116 -2.76 4.37 5.83
N VAL A 117 -3.33 3.17 6.02
CA VAL A 117 -3.71 2.72 7.38
C VAL A 117 -2.47 2.47 8.24
N GLN A 118 -1.37 1.97 7.67
CA GLN A 118 -0.10 1.79 8.39
C GLN A 118 0.50 3.13 8.82
N PHE A 119 0.47 4.15 7.95
CA PHE A 119 0.84 5.52 8.29
C PHE A 119 -0.04 6.06 9.43
N SER A 120 -1.36 5.81 9.36
CA SER A 120 -2.32 6.24 10.38
C SER A 120 -2.05 5.59 11.75
N ILE A 121 -1.66 4.30 11.78
CA ILE A 121 -1.26 3.59 13.02
C ILE A 121 -0.09 4.30 13.73
N GLY A 122 0.77 4.99 12.97
CA GLY A 122 1.83 5.84 13.51
C GLY A 122 1.36 7.03 14.37
N ARG A 123 0.03 7.23 14.50
CA ARG A 123 -0.63 8.23 15.35
C ARG A 123 -1.21 7.67 16.65
N MET A 124 -0.96 6.39 16.96
CA MET A 124 -1.53 5.70 18.12
C MET A 124 -1.31 6.42 19.47
N GLY A 125 -0.19 7.12 19.62
CA GLY A 125 0.16 7.86 20.84
C GLY A 125 -0.42 9.27 20.94
N GLU A 126 -1.12 9.76 19.92
CA GLU A 126 -1.73 11.08 19.89
C GLU A 126 -3.10 11.10 20.61
N GLU A 127 -3.59 12.29 20.95
CA GLU A 127 -4.96 12.47 21.41
C GLU A 127 -5.94 11.97 20.33
N ASP A 128 -6.92 11.17 20.73
CA ASP A 128 -7.86 10.50 19.82
C ASP A 128 -7.23 9.59 18.74
N GLY A 129 -5.95 9.21 18.87
CA GLY A 129 -5.23 8.41 17.88
C GLY A 129 -5.96 7.11 17.51
N LEU A 130 -6.56 6.42 18.48
CA LEU A 130 -7.39 5.23 18.25
C LEU A 130 -8.60 5.50 17.34
N ALA A 131 -9.28 6.63 17.53
CA ALA A 131 -10.43 6.99 16.71
C ALA A 131 -10.01 7.32 15.28
N ILE A 132 -8.88 8.01 15.11
CA ILE A 132 -8.30 8.34 13.81
C ILE A 132 -7.92 7.08 13.04
N ILE A 133 -7.23 6.13 13.67
CA ILE A 133 -6.82 4.87 13.05
C ILE A 133 -8.06 4.06 12.60
N ARG A 134 -9.06 3.95 13.47
CA ARG A 134 -10.32 3.25 13.14
C ARG A 134 -11.04 3.92 11.98
N ALA A 135 -11.08 5.25 11.95
CA ALA A 135 -11.66 5.99 10.83
C ALA A 135 -10.92 5.72 9.51
N ALA A 136 -9.59 5.66 9.53
CA ALA A 136 -8.78 5.31 8.35
C ALA A 136 -9.09 3.89 7.84
N PHE A 137 -9.21 2.91 8.74
CA PHE A 137 -9.61 1.56 8.36
C PHE A 137 -11.03 1.50 7.78
N GLU A 138 -11.99 2.21 8.38
CA GLU A 138 -13.36 2.26 7.84
C GLU A 138 -13.41 2.94 6.46
N GLN A 139 -12.63 3.99 6.24
CA GLN A 139 -12.46 4.60 4.91
C GLN A 139 -11.89 3.60 3.90
N ALA A 140 -10.85 2.85 4.29
CA ALA A 140 -10.27 1.81 3.44
C ALA A 140 -11.29 0.70 3.13
N LEU A 141 -12.10 0.27 4.11
CA LEU A 141 -13.14 -0.73 3.89
C LEU A 141 -14.23 -0.25 2.93
N VAL A 142 -14.62 1.02 2.99
CA VAL A 142 -15.56 1.61 2.03
C VAL A 142 -14.96 1.64 0.62
N ALA A 143 -13.68 1.99 0.49
CA ALA A 143 -13.03 2.14 -0.80
C ALA A 143 -12.64 0.81 -1.46
N VAL A 144 -12.12 -0.15 -0.69
CA VAL A 144 -11.51 -1.39 -1.21
C VAL A 144 -11.90 -2.66 -0.46
N GLY A 145 -12.74 -2.57 0.58
CA GLY A 145 -13.15 -3.73 1.38
C GLY A 145 -14.00 -4.76 0.62
N LEU A 146 -14.54 -4.41 -0.55
CA LEU A 146 -15.29 -5.32 -1.43
C LEU A 146 -14.44 -5.89 -2.58
N HIS A 147 -13.15 -5.56 -2.65
CA HIS A 147 -12.28 -6.10 -3.69
C HIS A 147 -12.14 -7.61 -3.51
N ALA A 148 -12.64 -8.41 -4.47
CA ALA A 148 -12.82 -9.86 -4.29
C ALA A 148 -11.53 -10.60 -3.85
N SER A 149 -10.41 -10.36 -4.53
CA SER A 149 -9.14 -11.05 -4.27
C SER A 149 -8.20 -10.36 -3.28
N GLN A 150 -8.24 -9.03 -3.15
CA GLN A 150 -7.29 -8.26 -2.33
C GLN A 150 -7.93 -7.58 -1.10
N GLY A 151 -9.26 -7.38 -1.09
CA GLY A 151 -9.95 -6.67 -0.02
C GLY A 151 -9.80 -7.35 1.34
N VAL A 152 -9.59 -8.68 1.33
CA VAL A 152 -9.27 -9.49 2.52
C VAL A 152 -8.08 -8.92 3.31
N ASN A 153 -7.08 -8.34 2.63
CA ASN A 153 -5.89 -7.79 3.28
C ASN A 153 -6.22 -6.61 4.21
N ILE A 154 -7.20 -5.77 3.84
CA ILE A 154 -7.64 -4.63 4.68
C ILE A 154 -8.42 -5.13 5.88
N TRP A 155 -9.30 -6.12 5.67
CA TRP A 155 -10.06 -6.74 6.75
C TRP A 155 -9.13 -7.42 7.77
N GLU A 156 -8.12 -8.15 7.29
CA GLU A 156 -7.12 -8.81 8.13
C GLU A 156 -6.29 -7.81 8.91
N ALA A 157 -5.72 -6.80 8.24
CA ALA A 157 -4.98 -5.72 8.91
C ALA A 157 -5.84 -5.04 9.99
N TYR A 158 -7.14 -4.82 9.73
CA TYR A 158 -8.01 -4.20 10.73
C TYR A 158 -8.31 -5.14 11.91
N ARG A 159 -8.57 -6.43 11.65
CA ARG A 159 -8.76 -7.42 12.73
C ARG A 159 -7.50 -7.58 13.56
N GLU A 160 -6.32 -7.64 12.93
CA GLU A 160 -5.03 -7.71 13.61
C GLU A 160 -4.79 -6.49 14.50
N PHE A 161 -5.08 -5.29 14.01
CA PHE A 161 -4.99 -4.07 14.81
C PHE A 161 -5.91 -4.10 16.04
N GLU A 162 -7.19 -4.46 15.88
CA GLU A 162 -8.12 -4.52 17.02
C GLU A 162 -7.80 -5.69 17.97
N ASN A 163 -7.23 -6.78 17.47
CA ASN A 163 -6.70 -7.89 18.29
C ASN A 163 -5.47 -7.47 19.09
N ALA A 164 -4.56 -6.68 18.51
CA ALA A 164 -3.41 -6.14 19.23
C ALA A 164 -3.84 -5.21 20.38
N ILE A 165 -4.87 -4.39 20.17
CA ILE A 165 -5.50 -3.60 21.25
C ILE A 165 -6.09 -4.53 22.31
N THR A 166 -6.82 -5.57 21.91
CA THR A 166 -7.41 -6.55 22.83
C THR A 166 -6.36 -7.21 23.71
N ALA A 167 -5.23 -7.61 23.13
CA ALA A 167 -4.10 -8.19 23.86
C ALA A 167 -3.50 -7.20 24.87
N GLY A 168 -3.40 -5.91 24.51
CA GLY A 168 -2.94 -4.86 25.41
C GLY A 168 -3.88 -4.56 26.59
N LEU A 169 -5.17 -4.93 26.48
CA LEU A 169 -6.17 -4.80 27.56
C LEU A 169 -6.21 -6.02 28.49
N MET A 170 -5.54 -7.13 28.16
CA MET A 170 -5.57 -8.32 29.00
C MET A 170 -4.89 -8.05 30.35
N PRO A 171 -5.51 -8.45 31.47
CA PRO A 171 -4.92 -8.26 32.78
C PRO A 171 -3.66 -9.11 32.93
N GLN A 172 -2.68 -8.58 33.66
CA GLN A 172 -1.49 -9.34 34.01
C GLN A 172 -1.86 -10.54 34.89
N PRO A 173 -1.16 -11.68 34.78
CA PRO A 173 -1.41 -12.83 35.64
C PRO A 173 -1.38 -12.44 37.13
N GLY A 174 -2.47 -12.69 37.85
CA GLY A 174 -2.61 -12.38 39.28
C GLY A 174 -3.07 -10.95 39.60
N ALA A 175 -3.33 -10.10 38.60
CA ALA A 175 -3.95 -8.80 38.81
C ALA A 175 -5.46 -8.94 39.08
N VAL A 176 -5.99 -8.10 39.98
CA VAL A 176 -7.44 -7.96 40.17
C VAL A 176 -7.99 -7.10 39.03
N VAL A 177 -8.88 -7.68 38.24
CA VAL A 177 -9.54 -6.99 37.13
C VAL A 177 -10.56 -6.01 37.71
N THR A 178 -10.45 -4.73 37.36
CA THR A 178 -11.48 -3.75 37.73
C THR A 178 -12.68 -3.87 36.80
N LYS A 179 -13.85 -3.40 37.25
CA LYS A 179 -15.05 -3.42 36.43
C LYS A 179 -14.87 -2.62 35.13
N GLU A 180 -14.17 -1.50 35.20
CA GLU A 180 -13.85 -0.66 34.04
C GLU A 180 -12.97 -1.39 33.02
N GLN A 181 -12.00 -2.20 33.49
CA GLN A 181 -11.15 -3.00 32.61
C GLN A 181 -11.94 -4.13 31.94
N GLU A 182 -12.82 -4.79 32.68
CA GLU A 182 -13.71 -5.83 32.15
C GLU A 182 -14.68 -5.26 31.08
N GLU A 183 -15.27 -4.09 31.35
CA GLU A 183 -16.13 -3.38 30.40
C GLU A 183 -15.35 -2.99 29.14
N ALA A 184 -14.14 -2.41 29.29
CA ALA A 184 -13.28 -2.04 28.17
C ALA A 184 -12.89 -3.25 27.31
N PHE A 185 -12.49 -4.35 27.95
CA PHE A 185 -12.19 -5.60 27.26
C PHE A 185 -13.41 -6.14 26.51
N THR A 186 -14.59 -6.13 27.13
CA THR A 186 -15.83 -6.60 26.52
C THR A 186 -16.20 -5.78 25.28
N VAL A 187 -16.14 -4.45 25.38
CA VAL A 187 -16.37 -3.54 24.25
C VAL A 187 -15.38 -3.82 23.12
N GLN A 188 -14.10 -3.96 23.44
CA GLN A 188 -13.05 -4.22 22.46
C GLN A 188 -13.23 -5.58 21.77
N ASN A 189 -13.48 -6.63 22.55
CA ASN A 189 -13.74 -7.98 22.04
C ASN A 189 -14.99 -8.03 21.15
N GLN A 190 -16.01 -7.21 21.44
CA GLN A 190 -17.20 -7.08 20.59
C GLN A 190 -16.88 -6.38 19.25
N ARG A 191 -15.93 -5.43 19.21
CA ARG A 191 -15.49 -4.81 17.95
C ARG A 191 -14.87 -5.83 17.01
N VAL A 192 -13.95 -6.66 17.51
CA VAL A 192 -13.34 -7.75 16.74
C VAL A 192 -14.41 -8.70 16.19
N ALA A 193 -15.38 -9.09 17.03
CA ALA A 193 -16.47 -9.95 16.59
C ALA A 193 -17.34 -9.30 15.51
N ASN A 194 -17.60 -8.00 15.62
CA ASN A 194 -18.37 -7.28 14.61
C ASN A 194 -17.60 -7.19 13.28
N LEU A 195 -16.27 -7.07 13.29
CA LEU A 195 -15.45 -7.11 12.08
C LEU A 195 -15.56 -8.46 11.37
N PHE A 196 -15.42 -9.57 12.10
CA PHE A 196 -15.64 -10.91 11.54
C PHE A 196 -17.03 -11.04 10.92
N LYS A 197 -18.09 -10.67 11.66
CA LYS A 197 -19.48 -10.76 11.16
C LYS A 197 -19.68 -9.96 9.88
N ARG A 198 -19.13 -8.75 9.81
CA ARG A 198 -19.20 -7.90 8.62
C ARG A 198 -18.45 -8.51 7.45
N GLN A 199 -17.21 -8.96 7.65
CA GLN A 199 -16.40 -9.56 6.60
C GLN A 199 -17.00 -10.86 6.05
N LEU A 200 -17.57 -11.71 6.92
CA LEU A 200 -18.22 -12.96 6.52
C LEU A 200 -19.44 -12.74 5.63
N ALA A 201 -20.01 -11.54 5.61
CA ALA A 201 -21.08 -11.15 4.69
C ALA A 201 -20.56 -10.55 3.36
N VAL A 202 -19.24 -10.50 3.15
CA VAL A 202 -18.62 -9.98 1.92
C VAL A 202 -18.06 -11.13 1.07
N PRO A 203 -18.32 -11.16 -0.25
CA PRO A 203 -17.84 -12.21 -1.14
C PRO A 203 -16.34 -12.07 -1.45
N LEU A 204 -15.49 -12.46 -0.50
CA LEU A 204 -14.03 -12.39 -0.63
C LEU A 204 -13.42 -13.76 -0.87
N VAL A 205 -12.40 -13.83 -1.73
CA VAL A 205 -11.59 -15.04 -1.93
C VAL A 205 -11.02 -15.47 -0.58
N GLY A 206 -11.15 -16.75 -0.25
CA GLY A 206 -10.67 -17.30 1.01
C GLY A 206 -11.61 -17.12 2.21
N MET A 207 -12.85 -16.64 2.04
CA MET A 207 -13.80 -16.47 3.15
C MET A 207 -14.06 -17.75 3.99
N GLY A 208 -13.80 -18.94 3.44
CA GLY A 208 -13.82 -20.21 4.18
C GLY A 208 -12.78 -20.29 5.31
N LEU A 209 -11.61 -19.68 5.13
CA LEU A 209 -10.61 -19.56 6.19
C LEU A 209 -11.07 -18.59 7.27
N THR A 210 -11.70 -17.47 6.87
CA THR A 210 -12.22 -16.47 7.81
C THR A 210 -13.30 -17.04 8.74
N ILE A 211 -14.22 -17.87 8.22
CA ILE A 211 -15.25 -18.48 9.09
C ILE A 211 -14.65 -19.51 10.03
N GLN A 212 -13.62 -20.25 9.60
CA GLN A 212 -12.92 -21.18 10.46
C GLN A 212 -12.16 -20.45 11.57
N GLU A 213 -11.44 -19.38 11.23
CA GLU A 213 -10.76 -18.51 12.20
C GLU A 213 -11.75 -17.96 13.23
N PHE A 214 -12.93 -17.52 12.79
CA PHE A 214 -13.98 -17.02 13.69
C PHE A 214 -14.49 -18.11 14.66
N LYS A 215 -14.70 -19.34 14.16
CA LYS A 215 -15.09 -20.49 14.98
C LYS A 215 -14.00 -20.85 16.00
N ASP A 216 -12.74 -20.88 15.57
CA ASP A 216 -11.61 -21.20 16.45
C ASP A 216 -11.46 -20.14 17.55
N TRP A 217 -11.74 -18.88 17.23
CA TRP A 217 -11.65 -17.78 18.18
C TRP A 217 -12.81 -17.69 19.18
N ARG A 218 -14.07 -17.93 18.75
CA ARG A 218 -15.28 -17.72 19.59
C ARG A 218 -16.02 -18.98 20.01
N GLY A 219 -15.60 -20.15 19.53
CA GLY A 219 -16.36 -21.38 19.66
C GLY A 219 -17.37 -21.54 18.53
N GLU A 220 -17.66 -22.78 18.18
CA GLU A 220 -18.52 -23.11 17.04
C GLU A 220 -19.99 -22.71 17.28
N GLU A 221 -20.42 -22.71 18.54
CA GLU A 221 -21.73 -22.26 19.02
C GLU A 221 -21.97 -20.75 18.84
N SER A 222 -20.91 -19.97 18.67
CA SER A 222 -21.02 -18.51 18.49
C SER A 222 -21.49 -18.10 17.09
N VAL A 223 -21.48 -19.04 16.14
CA VAL A 223 -21.90 -18.83 14.76
C VAL A 223 -23.42 -18.93 14.68
N SER A 224 -24.10 -17.80 14.87
CA SER A 224 -25.56 -17.73 14.79
C SER A 224 -26.08 -17.99 13.37
N SER A 225 -27.37 -18.37 13.29
CA SER A 225 -28.11 -18.54 12.04
C SER A 225 -27.93 -17.34 11.09
N ASP A 226 -28.05 -16.13 11.61
CA ASP A 226 -27.94 -14.90 10.81
C ASP A 226 -26.56 -14.74 10.15
N ILE A 227 -25.49 -15.12 10.86
CA ILE A 227 -24.12 -15.09 10.33
C ILE A 227 -23.98 -16.12 9.22
N MET A 228 -24.50 -17.34 9.42
CA MET A 228 -24.48 -18.38 8.40
C MET A 228 -25.29 -18.00 7.16
N GLU A 229 -26.42 -17.33 7.32
CA GLU A 229 -27.20 -16.83 6.20
C GLU A 229 -26.42 -15.78 5.39
N GLY A 230 -25.78 -14.82 6.06
CA GLY A 230 -24.91 -13.83 5.42
C GLY A 230 -23.74 -14.48 4.69
N TYR A 231 -23.06 -15.41 5.34
CA TYR A 231 -21.96 -16.19 4.78
C TYR A 231 -22.38 -16.96 3.53
N THR A 232 -23.51 -17.69 3.60
CA THR A 232 -23.99 -18.50 2.47
C THR A 232 -24.36 -17.62 1.27
N LYS A 233 -24.97 -16.46 1.51
CA LYS A 233 -25.27 -15.47 0.45
C LYS A 233 -23.99 -14.95 -0.21
N ALA A 234 -23.01 -14.55 0.60
CA ALA A 234 -21.72 -14.06 0.11
C ALA A 234 -20.96 -15.15 -0.66
N GLN A 235 -20.94 -16.38 -0.16
CA GLN A 235 -20.30 -17.52 -0.83
C GLN A 235 -20.88 -17.77 -2.22
N LYS A 236 -22.21 -17.75 -2.34
CA LYS A 236 -22.88 -17.93 -3.64
C LYS A 236 -22.53 -16.82 -4.64
N ILE A 237 -22.37 -15.57 -4.18
CA ILE A 237 -21.92 -14.46 -5.03
C ILE A 237 -20.45 -14.68 -5.43
N LEU A 238 -19.60 -15.07 -4.48
CA LEU A 238 -18.20 -15.34 -4.74
C LEU A 238 -18.01 -16.45 -5.79
N GLU A 239 -18.77 -17.54 -5.74
CA GLU A 239 -18.72 -18.62 -6.75
C GLU A 239 -18.92 -18.10 -8.17
N GLN A 240 -19.78 -17.10 -8.36
CA GLN A 240 -20.00 -16.46 -9.66
C GLN A 240 -18.79 -15.62 -10.08
N ILE A 241 -18.24 -14.84 -9.15
CA ILE A 241 -17.11 -13.94 -9.40
C ILE A 241 -15.79 -14.71 -9.58
N GLN A 242 -15.60 -15.82 -8.86
CA GLN A 242 -14.38 -16.62 -8.84
C GLN A 242 -13.95 -17.06 -10.24
N THR A 243 -14.92 -17.42 -11.09
CA THR A 243 -14.63 -17.84 -12.47
C THR A 243 -13.97 -16.73 -13.31
N PHE A 244 -14.22 -15.46 -12.98
CA PHE A 244 -13.61 -14.31 -13.63
C PHE A 244 -12.27 -13.96 -12.99
N GLU A 245 -12.15 -14.00 -11.66
CA GLU A 245 -10.89 -13.81 -10.93
C GLU A 245 -9.83 -14.85 -11.33
N ASP A 246 -10.23 -16.11 -11.48
CA ASP A 246 -9.36 -17.20 -11.94
C ASP A 246 -8.87 -16.99 -13.38
N LYS A 247 -9.64 -16.30 -14.22
CA LYS A 247 -9.20 -15.94 -15.57
C LYS A 247 -8.24 -14.75 -15.53
N LEU A 248 -8.57 -13.72 -14.75
CA LEU A 248 -7.72 -12.52 -14.60
C LEU A 248 -6.33 -12.89 -14.04
N SER A 249 -6.27 -13.76 -13.03
CA SER A 249 -5.00 -14.22 -12.45
C SER A 249 -4.11 -15.01 -13.41
N ARG A 250 -4.68 -15.64 -14.44
CA ARG A 250 -3.93 -16.39 -15.47
C ARG A 250 -3.42 -15.50 -16.60
N VAL A 251 -4.02 -14.32 -16.78
CA VAL A 251 -3.57 -13.36 -17.80
C VAL A 251 -2.36 -12.62 -17.25
N THR A 252 -1.18 -12.93 -17.78
CA THR A 252 0.00 -12.09 -17.57
C THR A 252 -0.18 -10.79 -18.35
N ALA A 253 0.16 -9.64 -17.75
CA ALA A 253 0.15 -8.37 -18.47
C ALA A 253 0.94 -8.51 -19.79
N PRO A 254 0.42 -8.04 -20.93
CA PRO A 254 1.15 -8.11 -22.19
C PRO A 254 2.50 -7.42 -22.01
N ARG A 255 3.59 -8.15 -22.24
CA ARG A 255 4.92 -7.55 -22.27
C ARG A 255 4.91 -6.48 -23.36
N PRO A 256 5.27 -5.23 -23.07
CA PRO A 256 5.43 -4.25 -24.14
C PRO A 256 6.47 -4.80 -25.12
N ASP A 257 6.06 -4.94 -26.38
CA ASP A 257 6.93 -5.40 -27.45
C ASP A 257 7.96 -4.30 -27.75
N LEU A 258 9.11 -4.37 -27.08
CA LEU A 258 10.24 -3.47 -27.26
C LEU A 258 10.87 -3.59 -28.67
N SER A 259 10.43 -4.50 -29.53
CA SER A 259 10.95 -4.63 -30.89
C SER A 259 10.32 -3.61 -31.87
N ALA A 260 9.14 -3.06 -31.58
CA ALA A 260 8.44 -2.12 -32.48
C ALA A 260 9.00 -0.68 -32.46
N ALA A 261 9.67 -0.26 -31.38
CA ALA A 261 10.27 1.07 -31.29
C ALA A 261 11.55 1.24 -32.13
N SER A 262 12.07 0.16 -32.70
CA SER A 262 13.32 0.17 -33.49
C SER A 262 13.09 0.45 -34.98
N SER A 263 11.85 0.33 -35.48
CA SER A 263 11.55 0.35 -36.92
C SER A 263 11.04 1.69 -37.47
N GLU A 264 10.67 2.66 -36.64
CA GLU A 264 10.08 3.91 -37.13
C GLU A 264 11.08 5.07 -37.37
N ASN A 265 12.37 4.89 -37.05
CA ASN A 265 13.38 5.94 -37.27
C ASN A 265 14.19 5.81 -38.58
N SER A 266 13.77 4.97 -39.53
CA SER A 266 14.51 4.77 -40.80
C SER A 266 13.81 5.31 -42.05
N SER A 267 12.77 6.14 -41.94
CA SER A 267 12.12 6.73 -43.12
C SER A 267 11.88 8.23 -42.98
N PHE A 268 12.95 8.99 -42.74
CA PHE A 268 13.06 10.39 -43.15
C PHE A 268 14.54 10.69 -43.42
N VAL A 269 14.95 10.41 -44.65
CA VAL A 269 16.10 11.06 -45.32
C VAL A 269 15.52 11.74 -46.56
#